data_AF-A0A6V7LM97-F1
#
_entry.id   AF-A0A6V7LM97-F1
#
_cell.length_a   1.000
_cell.length_b   1.000
_cell.length_c   1.000
_cell.angle_alpha   90.00
_cell.angle_beta   90.00
_cell.angle_gamma   90.00
#
_symmetry.space_group_name_H-M   'P 1'
#
loop_
_entity.id
_entity.type
_entity.pdbx_description
1 polymer ?
#
loop_
_entity_poly.entity_id
_entity_poly.type
_entity_poly.pdbx_seq_one_letter_code
_entity_poly.pdbx_strand_id
1 'polypeptide(L)'
;DLRDTLDNIYNARIPKVWRSRSWDSSTLGFWFTELLERNAQFSKWINMGRPDSFWMTGFFNPQGFLTAMRQEVTRAHKGWTLDNVTLYNEVTRQMLEDIKSPPN
;
A
#
# COMPACT_ATOMS: atom_id res chain seq x y z
N ASP A 1 -17.49 21.37 -12.07
CA ASP A 1 -16.25 20.65 -11.70
C ASP A 1 -15.70 21.11 -10.35
N LEU A 2 -15.15 22.33 -10.22
CA LEU A 2 -14.70 22.86 -8.92
C LEU A 2 -15.86 23.06 -7.93
N ARG A 3 -16.99 23.61 -8.40
CA ARG A 3 -18.21 23.79 -7.60
C ARG A 3 -18.73 22.46 -7.06
N ASP A 4 -18.89 21.46 -7.91
CA ASP A 4 -19.29 20.09 -7.51
C ASP A 4 -18.33 19.50 -6.49
N THR A 5 -17.02 19.74 -6.65
CA THR A 5 -16.01 19.27 -5.68
C THR A 5 -16.22 19.92 -4.31
N LEU A 6 -16.42 21.24 -4.27
CA LEU A 6 -16.71 21.97 -3.04
C LEU A 6 -18.03 21.51 -2.40
N ASP A 7 -19.08 21.30 -3.20
CA ASP A 7 -20.38 20.80 -2.71
C ASP A 7 -20.24 19.38 -2.13
N ASN A 8 -19.44 18.50 -2.75
CA ASN A 8 -19.16 17.18 -2.19
C ASN A 8 -18.41 17.29 -0.86
N ILE A 9 -17.39 18.13 -0.77
CA ILE A 9 -16.60 18.34 0.45
C ILE A 9 -17.48 18.88 1.58
N TYR A 10 -18.30 19.90 1.30
CA TYR A 10 -19.25 20.47 2.27
C TYR A 10 -20.22 19.41 2.82
N ASN A 11 -20.67 18.50 1.96
CA ASN A 11 -21.55 17.38 2.34
C ASN A 11 -20.80 16.15 2.87
N ALA A 12 -19.51 16.26 3.22
CA ALA A 12 -18.65 15.17 3.69
C ALA A 12 -18.57 13.95 2.75
N ARG A 13 -18.78 14.17 1.45
CA ARG A 13 -18.67 13.16 0.38
C ARG A 13 -17.34 13.28 -0.33
N ILE A 14 -16.80 12.14 -0.76
CA ILE A 14 -15.58 12.10 -1.57
C ILE A 14 -15.92 12.63 -2.97
N PRO A 15 -15.22 13.67 -3.47
CA PRO A 15 -15.39 14.14 -4.84
C PRO A 15 -15.18 13.03 -5.87
N LYS A 16 -16.04 12.99 -6.89
CA LYS A 16 -16.03 11.93 -7.92
C LYS A 16 -14.69 11.81 -8.64
N VAL A 17 -14.05 12.95 -8.95
CA VAL A 17 -12.74 13.02 -9.63
C VAL A 17 -11.63 12.42 -8.77
N TRP A 18 -11.72 12.52 -7.44
CA TRP A 18 -10.74 11.90 -6.54
C TRP A 18 -10.98 10.41 -6.45
N ARG A 19 -12.24 9.99 -6.24
CA ARG A 19 -12.59 8.56 -6.17
C ARG A 19 -12.19 7.80 -7.44
N SER A 20 -12.41 8.37 -8.63
CA SER A 20 -12.07 7.71 -9.91
C SER A 20 -10.58 7.47 -10.13
N ARG A 21 -9.72 8.13 -9.35
CA ARG A 21 -8.25 7.99 -9.43
C ARG A 21 -7.64 7.45 -8.13
N SER A 22 -8.47 7.05 -7.18
CA SER A 22 -8.03 6.60 -5.86
C SER A 22 -8.68 5.25 -5.50
N TRP A 23 -8.96 5.04 -4.23
CA TRP A 23 -9.58 3.84 -3.67
C TRP A 23 -10.99 4.16 -3.16
N ASP A 24 -11.76 3.11 -2.92
CA ASP A 24 -13.05 3.24 -2.27
C ASP A 24 -12.88 3.46 -0.77
N SER A 25 -13.64 4.41 -0.23
CA SER A 25 -13.66 4.74 1.19
C SER A 25 -15.05 5.22 1.58
N SER A 26 -15.40 5.05 2.86
CA SER A 26 -16.77 5.19 3.36
C SER A 26 -17.20 6.66 3.52
N THR A 27 -16.29 7.53 3.96
CA THR A 27 -16.54 8.97 4.12
C THR A 27 -15.34 9.79 3.65
N LEU A 28 -15.54 11.09 3.46
CA LEU A 28 -14.42 12.00 3.16
C LEU A 28 -13.36 11.98 4.27
N GLY A 29 -13.77 11.88 5.54
CA GLY A 29 -12.86 11.82 6.68
C GLY A 29 -11.95 10.59 6.63
N PHE A 30 -12.53 9.40 6.43
CA PHE A 30 -11.76 8.17 6.28
C PHE A 30 -10.83 8.22 5.06
N TRP A 31 -11.35 8.68 3.91
CA TRP A 31 -10.54 8.82 2.70
C TRP A 31 -9.32 9.71 2.91
N PHE A 32 -9.49 10.82 3.63
CA PHE A 32 -8.40 11.74 3.91
C PHE A 32 -7.38 11.15 4.89
N THR A 33 -7.83 10.45 5.94
CA THR A 33 -6.94 9.71 6.85
C THR A 33 -6.13 8.66 6.10
N GLU A 34 -6.78 7.84 5.26
CA GLU A 34 -6.09 6.83 4.45
C GLU A 34 -5.10 7.48 3.48
N LEU A 35 -5.43 8.64 2.90
CA LEU A 35 -4.51 9.39 2.03
C LEU A 35 -3.25 9.79 2.79
N LEU A 36 -3.39 10.32 4.00
CA LEU A 36 -2.26 10.70 4.85
C LEU A 36 -1.40 9.50 5.23
N GLU A 37 -2.02 8.37 5.62
CA GLU A 37 -1.31 7.14 5.99
C GLU A 37 -0.55 6.53 4.81
N ARG A 38 -1.17 6.48 3.62
CA ARG A 38 -0.51 6.05 2.38
C ARG A 38 0.69 6.94 2.06
N ASN A 39 0.51 8.26 2.12
CA ASN A 39 1.59 9.22 1.90
C ASN A 39 2.71 9.05 2.93
N ALA A 40 2.38 8.82 4.20
CA ALA A 40 3.36 8.60 5.27
C ALA A 40 4.20 7.35 5.01
N GLN A 41 3.58 6.23 4.60
CA GLN A 41 4.31 5.02 4.21
C GLN A 41 5.31 5.29 3.06
N PHE A 42 4.86 5.88 1.96
CA PHE A 42 5.73 6.12 0.80
C PHE A 42 6.80 7.16 1.09
N SER A 43 6.44 8.24 1.78
CA SER A 43 7.40 9.26 2.21
C SER A 43 8.46 8.67 3.13
N LYS A 44 8.08 7.82 4.09
CA LYS A 44 9.03 7.12 4.96
C LYS A 44 9.95 6.21 4.14
N TRP A 45 9.39 5.42 3.22
CA TRP A 45 10.18 4.51 2.39
C TRP A 45 11.21 5.26 1.54
N ILE A 46 10.79 6.35 0.87
CA ILE A 46 11.69 7.14 0.03
C ILE A 46 12.83 7.76 0.85
N ASN A 47 12.53 8.30 2.03
CA ASN A 47 13.49 9.08 2.81
C ASN A 47 14.34 8.25 3.79
N MET A 48 13.82 7.12 4.28
CA MET A 48 14.47 6.29 5.31
C MET A 48 14.87 4.90 4.80
N GLY A 49 14.56 4.57 3.55
CA GLY A 49 14.82 3.25 2.97
C GLY A 49 13.68 2.25 3.24
N ARG A 50 13.89 1.00 2.83
CA ARG A 50 12.88 -0.06 2.88
C ARG A 50 12.41 -0.29 4.33
N PRO A 51 11.11 -0.17 4.64
CA PRO A 51 10.60 -0.53 5.96
C PRO A 51 10.59 -2.05 6.15
N ASP A 52 10.63 -2.50 7.41
CA ASP A 52 10.56 -3.91 7.78
C ASP A 52 9.19 -4.55 7.49
N SER A 53 8.15 -3.70 7.43
CA SER A 53 6.77 -4.09 7.21
C SER A 53 6.06 -3.06 6.34
N PHE A 54 5.17 -3.53 5.46
CA PHE A 54 4.35 -2.67 4.61
C PHE A 54 2.87 -2.83 4.92
N TRP A 55 2.15 -1.71 4.93
CA TRP A 55 0.70 -1.70 4.90
C TRP A 55 0.20 -2.05 3.48
N MET A 56 -0.17 -3.31 3.30
CA MET A 56 -0.50 -3.88 2.00
C MET A 56 -1.69 -3.22 1.31
N THR A 57 -2.76 -2.89 2.05
CA THR A 57 -3.92 -2.18 1.49
C THR A 57 -3.64 -0.70 1.22
N GLY A 58 -2.51 -0.18 1.71
CA GLY A 58 -1.99 1.16 1.42
C GLY A 58 -1.41 1.30 0.00
N PHE A 59 -1.13 0.19 -0.70
CA PHE A 59 -0.75 0.24 -2.11
C PHE A 59 -1.96 0.46 -3.03
N PHE A 60 -1.72 1.16 -4.13
CA PHE A 60 -2.66 1.23 -5.26
C PHE A 60 -2.73 -0.08 -6.04
N ASN A 61 -1.60 -0.79 -6.15
CA ASN A 61 -1.50 -2.08 -6.82
C ASN A 61 -0.74 -3.08 -5.94
N PRO A 62 -1.39 -3.70 -4.94
CA PRO A 62 -0.75 -4.68 -4.06
C PRO A 62 -0.25 -5.93 -4.82
N GLN A 63 -0.90 -6.32 -5.92
CA GLN A 63 -0.46 -7.45 -6.74
C GLN A 63 0.85 -7.17 -7.47
N GLY A 64 1.03 -5.94 -7.96
CA GLY A 64 2.30 -5.48 -8.52
C GLY A 64 3.45 -5.55 -7.52
N PHE A 65 3.20 -5.19 -6.26
CA PHE A 65 4.17 -5.33 -5.18
C PHE A 65 4.56 -6.80 -4.92
N LEU A 66 3.59 -7.70 -4.80
CA LEU A 66 3.85 -9.13 -4.61
C LEU A 66 4.62 -9.74 -5.80
N THR A 67 4.35 -9.27 -7.02
CA THR A 67 5.11 -9.65 -8.21
C THR A 67 6.55 -9.17 -8.12
N ALA A 68 6.77 -7.90 -7.74
CA ALA A 68 8.12 -7.35 -7.56
C ALA A 68 8.92 -8.12 -6.50
N MET A 69 8.28 -8.50 -5.39
CA MET A 69 8.89 -9.34 -4.34
C MET A 69 9.31 -10.71 -4.88
N ARG A 70 8.44 -11.41 -5.65
CA ARG A 70 8.82 -12.69 -6.29
C ARG A 70 10.00 -12.52 -7.25
N GLN A 71 10.03 -11.44 -8.02
CA GLN A 71 11.14 -11.16 -8.93
C GLN A 71 12.44 -10.86 -8.16
N GLU A 72 12.37 -10.18 -7.03
CA GLU A 72 13.52 -9.94 -6.14
C GLU A 72 14.11 -11.26 -5.64
N VAL A 73 13.28 -12.17 -5.12
CA VAL A 73 13.69 -13.52 -4.69
C VAL A 73 14.30 -14.30 -5.85
N THR A 74 13.67 -14.24 -7.02
CA THR A 74 14.17 -14.92 -8.24
C THR A 74 15.57 -14.42 -8.61
N ARG A 75 15.81 -13.10 -8.54
CA ARG A 75 17.12 -12.50 -8.87
C ARG A 75 18.21 -12.87 -7.86
N ALA A 76 17.85 -13.09 -6.60
CA ALA A 76 18.79 -13.53 -5.56
C ALA A 76 19.24 -14.99 -5.73
N HIS A 77 18.48 -15.83 -6.45
CA HIS A 77 18.73 -17.26 -6.59
C HIS A 77 19.10 -17.65 -8.03
N LYS A 78 20.37 -17.98 -8.26
CA LYS A 78 20.87 -18.34 -9.58
C LYS A 78 20.14 -19.55 -10.16
N GLY A 79 19.59 -19.41 -11.36
CA GLY A 79 18.90 -20.47 -12.09
C GLY A 79 17.42 -20.63 -11.72
N TRP A 80 16.89 -19.84 -10.80
CA TRP A 80 15.45 -19.82 -10.52
C TRP A 80 14.72 -19.04 -11.61
N THR A 81 13.52 -19.52 -11.97
CA THR A 81 12.57 -18.79 -12.81
C THR A 81 11.42 -18.29 -11.94
N LEU A 82 10.71 -17.26 -12.41
CA LEU A 82 9.59 -16.69 -11.66
C LEU A 82 8.51 -17.76 -11.37
N ASP A 83 8.30 -18.70 -12.29
CA ASP A 83 7.33 -19.79 -12.17
C ASP A 83 7.65 -20.76 -11.03
N ASN A 84 8.93 -20.89 -10.66
CA ASN A 84 9.37 -21.73 -9.55
C ASN A 84 9.20 -21.04 -8.19
N VAL A 85 8.86 -19.75 -8.15
CA VAL A 85 8.72 -18.97 -6.91
C VAL A 85 7.24 -18.76 -6.60
N THR A 86 6.80 -19.31 -5.46
CA THR A 86 5.40 -19.21 -4.99
C THR A 86 5.31 -18.31 -3.76
N LEU A 87 4.20 -17.59 -3.60
CA LEU A 87 3.92 -16.83 -2.39
C LEU A 87 3.46 -17.78 -1.28
N TYR A 88 4.03 -17.62 -0.10
CA TYR A 88 3.62 -18.30 1.11
C TYR A 88 3.17 -17.26 2.15
N ASN A 89 2.07 -17.54 2.85
CA ASN A 89 1.56 -16.66 3.90
C ASN A 89 1.49 -17.43 5.21
N GLU A 90 1.99 -16.81 6.27
CA GLU A 90 1.90 -17.32 7.63
C GLU A 90 1.07 -16.34 8.48
N VAL A 91 0.08 -16.86 9.21
CA VAL A 91 -0.72 -16.06 10.12
C VAL A 91 -0.02 -16.04 11.48
N THR A 92 0.49 -14.88 11.87
CA THR A 92 1.22 -14.70 13.14
C THR A 92 0.38 -13.96 14.18
N ARG A 93 0.85 -13.95 15.43
CA ARG A 93 0.30 -13.11 16.52
C ARG A 93 1.09 -11.80 16.70
N GLN A 94 2.02 -11.51 15.80
CA GLN A 94 2.88 -10.34 15.90
C GLN A 94 2.12 -9.09 15.48
N MET A 95 2.34 -8.02 16.23
CA MET A 95 1.90 -6.67 15.89
C MET A 95 3.03 -5.93 15.18
N LEU A 96 2.71 -4.77 14.61
CA LEU A 96 3.68 -3.94 13.88
C LEU A 96 4.95 -3.65 14.70
N GLU A 97 4.79 -3.39 16.00
CA GLU A 97 5.86 -3.11 16.96
C GLU A 97 6.78 -4.30 17.28
N ASP A 98 6.31 -5.52 17.00
CA ASP A 98 7.10 -6.74 17.20
C ASP A 98 8.06 -6.99 16.03
N ILE A 99 7.83 -6.35 14.87
CA ILE A 99 8.64 -6.50 13.66
C ILE A 99 9.80 -5.50 13.72
N LYS A 100 11.00 -6.00 14.03
CA LYS A 100 12.22 -5.17 14.23
C LYS A 100 13.28 -5.34 13.15
N SER A 101 13.02 -6.21 12.17
CA SER A 101 13.96 -6.54 11.12
C SER A 101 13.22 -6.98 9.86
N PRO A 102 13.80 -6.75 8.67
CA PRO A 102 13.23 -7.22 7.43
C PRO A 102 13.33 -8.76 7.33
N PRO A 103 12.61 -9.39 6.39
CA PRO A 103 12.77 -10.80 6.08
C PRO A 103 14.21 -11.12 5.64
N ASN A 104 14.72 -12.28 6.05
CA ASN A 104 16.04 -12.81 5.64
C ASN A 104 16.06 -13.27 4.18
#